data_AF-A0A2P6PNK4-F1
#
_entry.id   AF-A0A2P6PNK4-F1
#
_cell.length_a   1.000
_cell.length_b   1.000
_cell.length_c   1.000
_cell.angle_alpha   90.00
_cell.angle_beta   90.00
_cell.angle_gamma   90.00
#
_symmetry.space_group_name_H-M   'P 1'
#
loop_
_entity.id
_entity.type
_entity.pdbx_description
1 polymer ?
#
loop_
_entity_poly.entity_id
_entity_poly.type
_entity_poly.pdbx_seq_one_letter_code
_entity_poly.pdbx_strand_id
1 'polypeptide(L)' 'MQRNLSEGYGLIESCGGCFTSLGNVYPMIGTVGAPLTTIEAWLEMVPELGYDALSSVPCREIFLRGKTLFSGYHK' A
#
# COMPACT_ATOMS: atom_id res chain seq x y z
N MET A 1 -8.98 -6.05 28.64
CA MET A 1 -8.22 -6.36 27.40
C MET A 1 -8.64 -5.33 26.36
N GLN A 2 -7.77 -4.39 26.02
CA GLN A 2 -8.07 -3.39 25.00
C GLN A 2 -8.00 -4.07 23.64
N ARG A 3 -9.10 -4.07 22.88
CA ARG A 3 -9.13 -4.61 21.52
C ARG A 3 -8.47 -3.58 20.61
N ASN A 4 -7.38 -3.99 19.95
CA ASN A 4 -6.76 -3.17 18.91
C ASN A 4 -7.41 -3.52 17.58
N LEU A 5 -7.84 -2.49 16.84
CA LEU A 5 -8.36 -2.62 15.48
C LEU A 5 -7.20 -2.38 14.50
N SER A 6 -7.06 -3.22 13.50
CA SER A 6 -6.10 -3.02 12.41
C SER A 6 -6.82 -3.03 11.06
N GLU A 7 -6.39 -2.16 10.15
CA GLU A 7 -6.83 -2.15 8.76
C GLU A 7 -5.69 -2.65 7.87
N GLY A 8 -6.04 -3.37 6.82
CA GLY A 8 -5.09 -3.91 5.84
C GLY A 8 -5.44 -3.42 4.45
N TYR A 9 -4.42 -3.08 3.66
CA TYR A 9 -4.56 -2.78 2.24
C TYR A 9 -3.71 -3.76 1.44
N GLY A 10 -4.26 -4.26 0.34
CA GLY A 10 -3.56 -5.15 -0.56
C GLY A 10 -4.38 -5.51 -1.79
N LEU A 11 -3.68 -5.95 -2.82
CA LEU A 11 -4.23 -6.45 -4.06
C LEU A 11 -4.31 -7.99 -4.00
N ILE A 12 -5.06 -8.60 -4.91
CA ILE A 12 -5.07 -10.06 -5.06
C ILE A 12 -3.66 -10.54 -5.42
N GLU A 13 -2.99 -9.77 -6.28
CA GLU A 13 -1.62 -9.99 -6.75
C GLU A 13 -0.57 -9.91 -5.64
N SER A 14 -0.89 -9.25 -4.52
CA SER A 14 -0.03 -9.17 -3.33
C SER A 14 -0.47 -10.12 -2.21
N CYS A 15 -1.21 -11.19 -2.54
CA CYS A 15 -1.72 -12.15 -1.57
C CYS A 15 -2.65 -11.50 -0.50
N GLY A 16 -3.45 -10.54 -0.93
CA GLY A 16 -4.51 -9.90 -0.12
C GLY A 16 -4.04 -8.77 0.80
N GLY A 17 -2.76 -8.69 1.17
CA GLY A 17 -2.27 -7.66 2.08
C GLY A 17 -0.81 -7.27 1.82
N CYS A 18 -0.55 -5.97 1.70
CA CYS A 18 0.79 -5.41 1.59
C CYS A 18 1.06 -4.23 2.55
N PHE A 19 0.03 -3.63 3.14
CA PHE A 19 0.16 -2.60 4.18
C PHE A 19 -0.78 -2.86 5.36
N THR A 20 -0.43 -2.35 6.54
CA THR A 20 -1.32 -2.38 7.71
C THR A 20 -1.23 -1.11 8.55
N SER A 21 -2.38 -0.65 9.04
CA SER A 21 -2.50 0.46 9.98
C SER A 21 -3.10 -0.01 11.30
N LEU A 22 -2.77 0.69 12.39
CA LEU A 22 -3.31 0.43 13.72
C LEU A 22 -4.28 1.55 14.10
N GLY A 23 -5.54 1.22 14.34
CA GLY A 23 -6.61 2.19 14.59
C GLY A 23 -6.47 2.97 15.91
N ASN A 24 -5.59 2.53 16.82
CA ASN A 24 -5.25 3.24 18.04
C ASN A 24 -3.96 4.08 17.93
N VAL A 25 -3.33 4.13 16.75
CA VAL A 25 -2.15 4.95 16.47
C VAL A 25 -2.57 6.15 15.65
N TYR A 26 -2.69 7.32 16.30
CA TYR A 26 -3.25 8.54 15.70
C TYR A 26 -2.66 8.93 14.32
N PRO A 27 -1.32 8.88 14.11
CA PRO A 27 -0.74 9.19 12.80
C PRO A 27 -1.12 8.23 11.66
N MET A 28 -1.67 7.06 11.98
CA MET A 28 -2.04 6.04 10.98
C MET A 28 -3.53 6.11 10.59
N ILE A 29 -4.35 6.87 11.32
CA ILE A 29 -5.78 7.01 11.05
C ILE A 29 -5.98 7.66 9.68
N GLY A 30 -6.77 7.03 8.82
CA GLY A 30 -7.02 7.50 7.45
C GLY A 30 -5.90 7.19 6.45
N THR A 31 -4.89 6.42 6.86
CA THR A 31 -3.82 5.91 5.98
C THR A 31 -3.94 4.39 5.85
N VAL A 32 -3.33 3.83 4.80
CA VAL A 32 -3.13 2.37 4.68
C VAL A 32 -2.04 1.83 5.61
N GLY A 33 -1.32 2.70 6.30
CA GLY A 33 -0.29 2.36 7.28
C GLY A 33 1.07 2.01 6.67
N ALA A 34 1.82 1.15 7.34
CA ALA A 34 3.18 0.77 6.98
C ALA A 34 3.20 -0.49 6.10
N PRO A 35 4.18 -0.65 5.19
CA PRO A 35 4.31 -1.87 4.40
C PRO A 35 4.61 -3.07 5.30
N LEU A 36 4.09 -4.23 4.93
CA LEU A 36 4.43 -5.50 5.58
C LEU A 36 5.90 -5.84 5.32
N THR A 37 6.54 -6.55 6.24
CA THR A 37 7.97 -6.91 6.18
C THR A 37 8.37 -7.76 4.96
N THR A 38 7.39 -8.34 4.26
CA THR A 38 7.59 -9.14 3.06
C THR A 38 7.53 -8.35 1.75
N ILE A 39 7.18 -7.06 1.83
CA ILE A 39 6.96 -6.16 0.70
C ILE A 39 7.83 -4.91 0.86
N GLU A 40 8.39 -4.48 -0.27
CA GLU A 40 8.93 -3.15 -0.48
C GLU A 40 7.97 -2.40 -1.40
N ALA A 41 7.74 -1.14 -1.08
CA ALA A 41 6.87 -0.27 -1.87
C ALA A 41 7.65 0.93 -2.40
N TRP A 42 7.38 1.28 -3.65
CA TRP A 42 7.90 2.46 -4.31
C TRP A 42 6.73 3.25 -4.87
N LEU A 43 6.74 4.56 -4.69
CA LEU A 43 5.82 5.43 -5.40
C LEU A 43 6.55 5.89 -6.66
N GLU A 44 5.90 5.80 -7.82
CA GLU A 44 6.44 6.21 -9.11
C GLU A 44 5.59 7.35 -9.69
N MET A 45 6.25 8.36 -10.26
CA MET A 45 5.54 9.43 -10.97
C MET A 45 5.24 8.93 -12.37
N VAL A 46 3.96 8.97 -12.79
CA VAL A 46 3.54 8.49 -14.11
C VAL A 46 2.78 9.63 -14.81
N PRO A 47 3.51 10.55 -15.48
CA PRO A 47 2.93 11.75 -16.08
C PRO A 47 1.83 11.43 -17.12
N GLU A 48 1.94 10.29 -17.80
CA GLU A 48 0.98 9.85 -18.83
C GLU A 48 -0.42 9.55 -18.25
N LEU A 49 -0.49 9.22 -16.95
CA LEU A 49 -1.74 9.00 -16.23
C LEU A 49 -2.19 10.26 -15.45
N GLY A 50 -1.48 11.37 -15.60
CA GLY A 50 -1.70 12.59 -14.83
C GLY A 50 -1.27 12.46 -13.36
N TYR A 51 -0.44 11.46 -13.02
CA TYR A 51 0.07 11.28 -11.67
C TYR A 51 1.31 12.14 -11.42
N ASP A 52 1.07 13.29 -10.80
CA ASP A 52 2.09 14.29 -10.52
C ASP A 52 2.26 14.52 -9.00
N ALA A 53 3.49 14.28 -8.54
CA ALA A 53 3.91 14.49 -7.16
C ALA A 53 3.99 15.98 -6.76
N LEU A 54 3.99 16.89 -7.73
CA LEU A 54 4.06 18.34 -7.52
C LEU A 54 2.71 19.05 -7.72
N SER A 55 1.65 18.30 -8.00
CA SER A 55 0.30 18.86 -8.14
C SER A 55 -0.28 19.33 -6.81
N SER A 56 -1.41 20.05 -6.86
CA SER A 56 -2.10 20.53 -5.65
C SER A 56 -2.57 19.42 -4.72
N VAL A 57 -2.83 18.22 -5.27
CA VAL A 57 -3.07 16.98 -4.53
C VAL A 57 -2.06 15.95 -5.02
N PRO A 58 -0.87 15.88 -4.42
CA PRO A 58 0.21 15.01 -4.87
C PRO A 58 -0.23 13.55 -5.01
N CYS A 59 -0.03 12.97 -6.19
CA CYS A 59 -0.37 11.59 -6.48
C CYS A 59 0.73 10.90 -7.28
N ARG A 60 0.90 9.61 -7.02
CA ARG A 60 1.92 8.74 -7.62
C ARG A 60 1.37 7.31 -7.66
N GLU A 61 1.82 6.51 -8.62
CA GLU A 61 1.43 5.10 -8.72
C GLU A 61 2.23 4.27 -7.72
N ILE A 62 1.60 3.28 -7.09
CA ILE A 62 2.28 2.38 -6.15
C ILE A 62 2.80 1.13 -6.84
N PHE A 63 4.10 0.88 -6.69
CA PHE A 63 4.80 -0.27 -7.21
C PHE A 63 5.24 -1.15 -6.04
N LEU A 64 4.97 -2.44 -6.13
CA LEU A 64 5.29 -3.40 -5.07
C LEU A 64 6.36 -4.37 -5.56
N ARG A 65 7.30 -4.71 -4.67
CA ARG A 65 8.28 -5.78 -4.85
C ARG A 65 8.32 -6.63 -3.59
N GLY A 66 8.37 -7.95 -3.71
CA GLY A 66 8.49 -8.79 -2.53
C GLY A 66 8.21 -10.27 -2.79
N LYS A 67 8.40 -11.09 -1.75
CA LYS A 67 8.26 -12.55 -1.84
C LYS A 67 6.81 -13.03 -1.81
N THR A 68 5.90 -12.17 -1.35
CA THR A 68 4.46 -12.48 -1.26
C THR A 68 3.68 -12.10 -2.52
N LEU A 69 4.33 -11.52 -3.52
CA LEU A 69 3.70 -11.27 -4.82
C LEU A 69 3.48 -12.59 -5.57
N PHE A 70 2.31 -12.76 -6.16
CA PHE A 70 1.98 -13.94 -6.96
C PHE A 70 2.80 -13.99 -8.26
N SER A 71 2.90 -15.16 -8.88
CA SER A 71 3.73 -15.35 -10.09
C SER A 71 3.13 -14.75 -11.37
N GLY A 72 1.87 -14.33 -11.34
CA GLY A 72 1.15 -13.76 -12.46
C GLY A 72 -0.21 -14.42 -12.68
N TYR A 73 -0.93 -13.92 -13.68
CA TYR A 73 -2.22 -14.46 -14.08
C TYR A 73 -2.07 -15.74 -14.90
N HIS A 74 -2.95 -16.71 -14.67
CA HIS A 74 -3.04 -17.90 -15.53
C HIS A 74 -3.45 -17.49 -16.95
N LYS A 75 -2.87 -18.15 -17.96
CA LYS A 75 -3.17 -17.90 -19.37
C LYS A 75 -4.27 -18.82 -19.87
#